data_AF-A0A351SLE5-F1
#
_entry.id   AF-A0A351SLE5-F1
#
_cell.length_a   1.000
_cell.length_b   1.000
_cell.length_c   1.000
_cell.angle_alpha   90.00
_cell.angle_beta   90.00
_cell.angle_gamma   90.00
#
_symmetry.space_group_name_H-M   'P 1'
#
loop_
_entity.id
_entity.type
_entity.pdbx_description
1 polymer ?
#
loop_
_entity_poly.entity_id
_entity_poly.type
_entity_poly.pdbx_seq_one_letter_code
_entity_poly.pdbx_strand_id
1 'polypeptide(L)'
;MSPLFISIYQILNQKSFSSFPLLLLIIFEAVADVFAKEWSLKKIIWFAIISLALYLVANSFWLFSLKNGAGLGRGAIIFSVASAIIAVILGMVLYKEPINRIQIIGFLLGVVSLVLIFWE
;
A
#
# COMPACT_ATOMS: atom_id res chain seq x y z
N MET A 1 -8.53 -11.46 -33.83
CA MET A 1 -7.97 -12.49 -32.92
C MET A 1 -9.12 -13.14 -32.16
N SER A 2 -9.18 -14.46 -32.11
CA SER A 2 -10.27 -15.16 -31.39
C SER A 2 -10.10 -15.01 -29.87
N PRO A 3 -11.19 -15.01 -29.08
CA PRO A 3 -11.13 -14.95 -27.62
C PRO A 3 -10.26 -16.07 -27.00
N LEU A 4 -10.26 -17.24 -27.64
CA LEU A 4 -9.47 -18.39 -27.24
C LEU A 4 -7.95 -18.13 -27.33
N PHE A 5 -7.52 -17.40 -28.36
CA PHE A 5 -6.11 -17.08 -28.57
C PHE A 5 -5.60 -16.04 -27.56
N ILE A 6 -6.45 -15.08 -27.17
CA ILE A 6 -6.14 -14.10 -26.12
C ILE A 6 -5.98 -14.82 -24.76
N SER A 7 -6.86 -15.77 -24.46
CA SER A 7 -6.81 -16.53 -23.20
C SER A 7 -5.55 -17.42 -23.11
N ILE A 8 -5.19 -18.14 -24.17
CA ILE A 8 -3.98 -18.97 -24.21
C ILE A 8 -2.70 -18.12 -24.10
N TYR A 9 -2.65 -16.98 -24.80
CA TYR A 9 -1.50 -16.05 -24.69
C TYR A 9 -1.35 -15.47 -23.28
N GLN A 10 -2.45 -15.15 -22.60
CA GLN A 10 -2.43 -14.67 -21.21
C GLN A 10 -1.96 -15.74 -20.21
N ILE A 11 -2.36 -17.00 -20.41
CA ILE A 11 -1.94 -18.13 -19.57
C ILE A 11 -0.45 -18.43 -19.75
N LEU A 12 0.03 -18.45 -21.00
CA LEU A 12 1.45 -18.72 -21.30
C LEU A 12 2.40 -17.60 -20.85
N ASN A 13 1.88 -16.40 -20.63
CA ASN A 13 2.65 -15.22 -20.26
C ASN A 13 2.37 -14.75 -18.82
N GLN A 14 1.89 -15.67 -17.96
CA GLN A 14 1.68 -15.41 -16.55
C GLN A 14 3.03 -15.10 -15.88
N LYS A 15 3.35 -13.82 -15.85
CA LYS A 15 4.58 -13.29 -15.29
C LYS A 15 4.58 -13.57 -13.79
N SER A 16 5.62 -14.22 -13.28
CA SER A 16 5.81 -14.44 -11.85
C SER A 16 5.65 -13.11 -11.10
N PHE A 17 4.69 -13.07 -10.17
CA PHE A 17 4.37 -11.89 -9.38
C PHE A 17 5.60 -11.47 -8.57
N SER A 18 6.14 -10.29 -8.89
CA SER A 18 7.20 -9.69 -8.09
C SER A 18 6.58 -8.78 -7.04
N SER A 19 6.64 -9.17 -5.77
CA SER A 19 6.17 -8.36 -4.63
C SER A 19 7.03 -7.11 -4.37
N PHE A 20 8.19 -7.00 -5.03
CA PHE A 20 9.18 -5.97 -4.75
C PHE A 20 8.69 -4.53 -4.99
N PRO A 21 7.99 -4.19 -6.10
CA PRO A 21 7.44 -2.85 -6.27
C PRO A 21 6.36 -2.50 -5.23
N LEU A 22 5.59 -3.47 -4.74
CA LEU A 22 4.62 -3.22 -3.66
C LEU A 22 5.32 -2.86 -2.35
N LEU A 23 6.42 -3.54 -2.03
CA LEU A 23 7.20 -3.21 -0.85
C LEU A 23 7.73 -1.77 -0.92
N LEU A 24 8.27 -1.36 -2.07
CA LEU A 24 8.74 0.02 -2.27
C LEU A 24 7.61 1.03 -2.20
N LEU A 25 6.45 0.74 -2.82
CA LEU A 25 5.24 1.54 -2.68
C LEU A 25 4.91 1.78 -1.20
N ILE A 26 4.80 0.71 -0.41
CA ILE A 26 4.42 0.79 1.01
C ILE A 26 5.43 1.62 1.83
N ILE A 27 6.74 1.44 1.59
CA ILE A 27 7.78 2.19 2.30
C ILE A 27 7.69 3.68 1.96
N PHE A 28 7.60 4.04 0.67
CA PHE A 28 7.51 5.44 0.26
C PHE A 28 6.22 6.11 0.73
N GLU A 29 5.10 5.40 0.69
CA GLU A 29 3.82 5.85 1.22
C GLU A 29 3.93 6.16 2.72
N ALA A 30 4.51 5.25 3.51
CA ALA A 30 4.68 5.43 4.95
C ALA A 30 5.56 6.65 5.29
N VAL A 31 6.65 6.87 4.54
CA VAL A 31 7.49 8.07 4.72
C VAL A 31 6.73 9.32 4.30
N ALA A 32 5.95 9.27 3.21
CA ALA A 32 5.10 10.37 2.78
C ALA A 32 4.05 10.75 3.85
N ASP A 33 3.47 9.76 4.53
CA ASP A 33 2.52 9.94 5.63
C ASP A 33 3.17 10.61 6.85
N VAL A 34 4.41 10.25 7.20
CA VAL A 34 5.17 10.95 8.25
C VAL A 34 5.33 12.43 7.90
N PHE A 35 5.75 12.75 6.67
CA PHE A 35 5.88 14.15 6.24
C PHE A 35 4.53 14.87 6.18
N ALA A 36 3.46 14.20 5.74
CA ALA A 36 2.10 14.74 5.76
C ALA A 36 1.67 15.08 7.19
N LYS A 37 1.97 14.19 8.14
CA LYS A 37 1.68 14.39 9.56
C LYS A 37 2.49 15.53 10.14
N GLU A 38 3.79 15.61 9.86
CA GLU A 38 4.64 16.73 10.26
C GLU A 38 4.15 18.07 9.71
N TRP A 39 3.68 18.10 8.47
CA TRP A 39 3.02 19.28 7.90
C TRP A 39 1.76 19.65 8.68
N SER A 40 0.93 18.67 9.03
CA SER A 40 -0.30 18.91 9.79
C SER A 40 -0.04 19.54 11.16
N LEU A 41 1.08 19.18 11.82
CA LEU A 41 1.47 19.65 13.15
C LEU A 41 2.21 20.99 13.09
N LYS A 42 3.21 21.12 12.21
CA LYS A 42 4.13 22.26 12.17
C LYS A 42 3.70 23.36 11.20
N LYS A 43 2.79 23.07 10.27
CA LYS A 43 2.30 23.97 9.20
C LYS A 43 3.40 24.52 8.26
N ILE A 44 4.58 23.89 8.24
CA ILE A 44 5.69 24.26 7.35
C ILE A 44 5.46 23.63 5.97
N ILE A 45 5.30 24.47 4.94
CA ILE A 45 4.92 24.03 3.59
C ILE A 45 5.89 23.01 2.97
N TRP A 46 7.17 23.06 3.31
CA TRP A 46 8.17 22.09 2.82
C TRP A 46 7.80 20.64 3.14
N PHE A 47 7.18 20.37 4.29
CA PHE A 47 6.72 19.03 4.62
C PHE A 47 5.59 18.55 3.71
N ALA A 48 4.68 19.44 3.29
CA ALA A 48 3.65 19.09 2.30
C ALA A 48 4.26 18.81 0.93
N ILE A 49 5.22 19.63 0.50
CA ILE A 49 5.89 19.46 -0.80
C ILE A 49 6.62 18.11 -0.85
N ILE A 50 7.38 17.78 0.21
CA ILE A 50 8.11 16.50 0.30
C ILE A 50 7.13 15.33 0.33
N SER A 51 6.06 15.43 1.13
CA SER A 51 5.02 14.39 1.19
C SER A 51 4.39 14.12 -0.18
N LEU A 52 3.97 15.16 -0.89
CA LEU A 52 3.38 15.04 -2.23
C LEU A 52 4.37 14.44 -3.24
N ALA A 53 5.64 14.84 -3.20
CA ALA A 53 6.67 14.26 -4.05
C ALA A 53 6.87 12.77 -3.77
N LEU A 54 6.88 12.36 -2.50
CA LEU A 54 6.99 10.97 -2.10
C LEU A 54 5.77 10.15 -2.51
N TYR A 55 4.55 10.66 -2.37
CA TYR A 55 3.35 9.98 -2.87
C TYR A 55 3.41 9.75 -4.39
N LEU A 56 3.94 10.70 -5.15
CA LEU A 56 4.10 10.53 -6.60
C LEU A 56 5.11 9.43 -6.93
N VAL A 57 6.22 9.36 -6.20
CA VAL A 57 7.21 8.27 -6.31
C VAL A 57 6.60 6.93 -5.90
N ALA A 58 5.87 6.89 -4.79
CA ALA A 58 5.16 5.71 -4.31
C ALA A 58 4.21 5.17 -5.40
N ASN A 59 3.35 6.04 -5.94
CA ASN A 59 2.41 5.70 -7.02
C ASN A 59 3.10 5.24 -8.31
N SER A 60 4.35 5.66 -8.56
CA SER A 60 5.12 5.12 -9.68
C SER A 60 5.40 3.62 -9.48
N PHE A 61 5.72 3.18 -8.27
CA PHE A 61 5.89 1.76 -7.94
C PHE A 61 4.58 0.98 -7.99
N TRP A 62 3.45 1.60 -7.66
CA TRP A 62 2.13 1.00 -7.86
C TRP A 62 1.88 0.66 -9.34
N LEU A 63 2.18 1.57 -10.27
CA LEU A 63 2.06 1.32 -11.70
C LEU A 63 2.94 0.14 -12.16
N PHE A 64 4.18 0.06 -11.66
CA PHE A 64 5.06 -1.08 -11.96
C PHE A 64 4.54 -2.38 -11.36
N SER A 65 3.96 -2.35 -10.16
CA SER A 65 3.36 -3.51 -9.52
C SER A 65 2.21 -4.08 -10.35
N LEU A 66 1.28 -3.20 -10.77
CA LEU A 66 0.15 -3.58 -11.62
C LEU A 66 0.63 -4.16 -12.96
N LYS A 67 1.63 -3.53 -13.59
CA LYS A 67 2.24 -4.03 -14.84
C LYS A 67 2.89 -5.41 -14.68
N ASN A 68 3.34 -5.77 -13.47
CA ASN A 68 4.02 -7.03 -13.18
C ASN A 68 3.09 -8.08 -12.52
N GLY A 69 1.78 -7.95 -12.69
CA GLY A 69 0.84 -9.03 -12.37
C GLY A 69 0.31 -9.03 -10.94
N ALA A 70 0.46 -7.94 -10.18
CA ALA A 70 -0.12 -7.83 -8.84
C ALA A 70 -1.66 -7.97 -8.81
N GLY A 71 -2.30 -7.59 -9.91
CA GLY A 71 -3.75 -7.49 -9.99
C GLY A 71 -4.28 -6.32 -9.15
N LEU A 72 -5.33 -5.68 -9.64
CA LEU A 72 -5.91 -4.53 -8.94
C LEU A 72 -6.49 -4.94 -7.58
N GLY A 73 -7.25 -6.04 -7.52
CA GLY A 73 -7.89 -6.51 -6.29
C GLY A 73 -6.88 -6.95 -5.22
N ARG A 74 -6.07 -7.96 -5.53
CA ARG A 74 -5.05 -8.50 -4.60
C ARG A 74 -4.05 -7.41 -4.19
N GLY A 75 -3.50 -6.68 -5.16
CA GLY A 75 -2.53 -5.60 -4.89
C GLY A 75 -3.11 -4.50 -4.01
N ALA A 76 -4.35 -4.07 -4.25
CA ALA A 76 -4.97 -3.00 -3.49
C ALA A 76 -5.21 -3.41 -2.04
N ILE A 77 -5.67 -4.64 -1.78
CA ILE A 77 -5.92 -5.07 -0.41
C ILE A 77 -4.60 -5.22 0.35
N ILE A 78 -3.56 -5.81 -0.28
CA ILE A 78 -2.22 -5.91 0.33
C ILE A 78 -1.72 -4.51 0.72
N PHE A 79 -1.75 -3.58 -0.22
CA PHE A 79 -1.31 -2.21 -0.01
C PHE A 79 -2.14 -1.50 1.08
N SER A 80 -3.47 -1.52 0.99
CA SER A 80 -4.34 -0.83 1.94
C SER A 80 -4.19 -1.35 3.36
N VAL A 81 -4.13 -2.66 3.57
CA VAL A 81 -3.96 -3.20 4.92
C VAL A 81 -2.56 -2.92 5.45
N ALA A 82 -1.52 -3.12 4.64
CA ALA A 82 -0.14 -2.83 5.07
C ALA A 82 0.03 -1.34 5.44
N SER A 83 -0.47 -0.43 4.61
CA SER A 83 -0.44 1.00 4.88
C SER A 83 -1.26 1.37 6.12
N ALA A 84 -2.44 0.77 6.32
CA ALA A 84 -3.23 0.98 7.53
C ALA A 84 -2.49 0.51 8.79
N ILE A 85 -1.84 -0.66 8.73
CA ILE A 85 -1.05 -1.18 9.85
C ILE A 85 0.09 -0.23 10.20
N ILE A 86 0.86 0.20 9.19
CA ILE A 86 2.00 1.10 9.39
C ILE A 86 1.55 2.46 9.90
N ALA A 87 0.48 3.04 9.32
CA ALA A 87 -0.06 4.31 9.77
C ALA A 87 -0.53 4.26 11.23
N VAL A 88 -1.19 3.17 11.65
CA VAL A 88 -1.56 2.93 13.05
C VAL A 88 -0.33 2.86 13.95
N ILE A 89 0.70 2.09 13.55
CA ILE A 89 1.95 1.98 14.32
C ILE A 89 2.65 3.34 14.43
N LEU A 90 2.76 4.10 13.34
CA LEU A 90 3.34 5.44 13.33
C LEU A 90 2.55 6.40 14.23
N GLY A 91 1.21 6.40 14.13
CA GLY A 91 0.33 7.18 14.99
C GLY A 91 0.56 6.89 16.47
N MET A 92 0.61 5.61 16.86
CA MET A 92 0.83 5.20 18.25
C MET A 92 2.24 5.50 18.75
N VAL A 93 3.27 5.11 17.99
CA VAL A 93 4.65 5.08 18.47
C VAL A 93 5.32 6.44 18.30
N LEU A 94 5.21 7.02 17.11
CA LEU A 94 5.89 8.28 16.77
C LEU A 94 5.10 9.49 17.26
N TYR A 95 3.78 9.47 17.08
CA TYR A 95 2.90 10.61 17.39
C TYR A 95 2.13 10.49 18.70
N LYS A 96 2.22 9.33 19.38
CA LYS A 96 1.53 9.07 20.66
C LYS A 96 0.03 9.32 20.60
N GLU A 97 -0.59 9.04 19.45
CA GLU A 97 -2.03 9.20 19.26
C GLU A 97 -2.79 8.14 20.06
N PRO A 98 -3.89 8.52 20.74
CA PRO A 98 -4.70 7.56 21.46
C PRO A 98 -5.45 6.65 20.48
N ILE A 99 -5.38 5.34 20.71
CA ILE A 99 -6.15 4.36 19.96
C ILE A 99 -7.23 3.75 20.85
N ASN A 100 -8.46 3.77 20.36
CA ASN A 100 -9.61 3.20 21.07
C ASN A 100 -9.78 1.70 20.77
N ARG A 101 -10.55 1.01 21.60
CA ARG A 101 -10.76 -0.45 21.48
C ARG A 101 -11.36 -0.87 20.13
N ILE A 102 -12.23 -0.04 19.55
CA ILE A 102 -12.88 -0.32 18.26
C ILE A 102 -11.86 -0.29 17.12
N GLN A 103 -10.95 0.69 17.13
CA GLN A 103 -9.87 0.81 16.16
C GLN A 103 -8.91 -0.38 16.23
N ILE A 104 -8.62 -0.90 17.43
CA ILE A 104 -7.82 -2.13 17.60
C ILE A 104 -8.52 -3.34 16.97
N ILE A 105 -9.83 -3.49 17.20
CA ILE A 105 -10.61 -4.58 16.58
C ILE A 105 -10.58 -4.44 15.04
N GLY A 106 -10.79 -3.23 14.52
CA GLY A 106 -10.69 -2.97 13.08
C GLY A 106 -9.32 -3.30 12.50
N PHE A 107 -8.24 -2.94 13.20
CA PHE A 107 -6.87 -3.31 12.85
C PHE A 107 -6.67 -4.82 12.78
N LEU A 108 -7.13 -5.57 13.79
CA LEU A 108 -7.03 -7.03 13.82
C LEU A 108 -7.80 -7.69 12.67
N LEU A 109 -9.02 -7.22 12.37
CA LEU A 109 -9.78 -7.69 11.22
C LEU A 109 -9.08 -7.40 9.89
N GLY A 110 -8.39 -6.26 9.79
CA GLY A 110 -7.50 -5.94 8.67
C GLY A 110 -6.40 -6.97 8.50
N VAL A 111 -5.70 -7.33 9.58
CA VAL A 111 -4.66 -8.38 9.54
C VAL A 111 -5.23 -9.72 9.06
N VAL A 112 -6.43 -10.09 9.52
CA VAL A 112 -7.10 -11.33 9.08
C VAL A 112 -7.38 -11.32 7.57
N SER A 113 -7.76 -10.17 6.99
CA SER A 113 -8.02 -10.10 5.55
C SER A 113 -6.76 -10.35 4.70
N LEU A 114 -5.57 -9.94 5.17
CA LEU A 114 -4.31 -10.30 4.52
C LEU A 114 -4.10 -11.82 4.51
N VAL A 115 -4.29 -12.48 5.66
CA VAL A 115 -4.11 -13.93 5.76
C VAL A 115 -5.02 -14.66 4.77
N LEU A 116 -6.29 -14.27 4.69
CA LEU A 116 -7.26 -14.89 3.78
C LEU A 116 -6.86 -14.74 2.30
N ILE A 117 -6.28 -13.61 1.91
CA ILE A 117 -5.85 -13.35 0.52
C ILE A 117 -4.60 -14.11 0.12
N PHE A 118 -3.73 -14.43 1.08
CA PHE A 118 -2.51 -15.22 0.84
C PHE A 118 -2.69 -16.72 1.07
N TRP A 119 -3.87 -17.17 1.50
CA TRP A 119 -4.18 -18.57 1.74
C TRP A 119 -4.46 -19.36 0.45
N GLU A 120 -4.81 -18.68 -0.64
CA GLU A 120 -4.93 -19.24 -2.00
C GLU A 120 -3.58 -19.24 -2.74
#